data_AF-A0A9X9LMI2-F1
#
_entry.id   AF-A0A9X9LMI2-F1
#
_cell.length_a   1.000
_cell.length_b   1.000
_cell.length_c   1.000
_cell.angle_alpha   90.00
_cell.angle_beta   90.00
_cell.angle_gamma   90.00
#
_symmetry.space_group_name_H-M   'P 1'
#
loop_
_entity.id
_entity.type
_entity.pdbx_description
1 polymer ?
#
loop_
_entity_poly.entity_id
_entity_poly.type
_entity_poly.pdbx_seq_one_letter_code
_entity_poly.pdbx_strand_id
1 'polypeptide(L)'
;MNDNRPEFINQVYNGSVDEGSKPGTYVMTVTASDADDSTTANGMVRYRIVTQTPQSPSQNMFTINSETGDIVTVAAGLDRE
;
A
#
# COMPACT_ATOMS: atom_id res chain seq x y z
N MET A 1 -12.62 -15.70 -18.42
CA MET A 1 -12.65 -14.38 -19.07
C MET A 1 -12.19 -13.37 -18.03
N ASN A 2 -11.83 -12.16 -18.45
CA ASN A 2 -11.54 -11.07 -17.52
C ASN A 2 -12.61 -9.99 -17.75
N ASP A 3 -13.60 -9.96 -16.87
CA ASP A 3 -14.77 -9.10 -16.98
C ASP A 3 -15.06 -8.33 -15.69
N ASN A 4 -14.28 -8.55 -14.64
CA ASN A 4 -14.30 -7.76 -13.42
C ASN A 4 -13.03 -6.91 -13.30
N ARG A 5 -13.04 -5.96 -12.38
CA ARG A 5 -11.86 -5.15 -12.05
C ARG A 5 -11.58 -5.32 -10.56
N PRO A 6 -10.31 -5.19 -10.12
CA PRO A 6 -10.01 -5.21 -8.71
C PRO A 6 -10.68 -4.03 -8.00
N GLU A 7 -11.33 -4.30 -6.87
CA GLU A 7 -11.95 -3.28 -6.03
C GLU A 7 -11.36 -3.33 -4.61
N PHE A 8 -10.97 -2.16 -4.09
CA PHE A 8 -10.55 -2.05 -2.70
C PHE A 8 -11.72 -2.29 -1.75
N ILE A 9 -11.47 -3.02 -0.66
CA ILE A 9 -12.49 -3.33 0.35
C ILE A 9 -12.96 -2.04 1.05
N ASN A 10 -12.06 -1.07 1.26
CA ASN A 10 -12.39 0.24 1.81
C ASN A 10 -12.00 1.35 0.84
N GLN A 11 -12.80 2.42 0.82
CA GLN A 11 -12.45 3.63 0.06
C GLN A 11 -11.29 4.40 0.71
N VAL A 12 -11.15 4.31 2.03
CA VAL A 12 -10.11 4.98 2.81
C VAL A 12 -9.52 3.99 3.81
N TYR A 13 -8.20 3.93 3.86
CA TYR A 13 -7.45 3.17 4.87
C TYR A 13 -6.71 4.16 5.77
N ASN A 14 -6.87 3.99 7.08
CA ASN A 14 -6.16 4.78 8.09
C ASN A 14 -5.07 3.91 8.72
N GLY A 15 -3.82 4.32 8.57
CA GLY A 15 -2.66 3.69 9.20
C GLY A 15 -1.91 4.70 10.06
N SER A 16 -1.13 4.20 11.02
CA SER A 16 -0.30 5.02 11.88
C SER A 16 1.05 4.35 12.08
N VAL A 17 2.09 5.15 12.23
CA VAL A 17 3.44 4.70 12.51
C VAL A 17 4.12 5.74 13.40
N ASP A 18 4.96 5.29 14.33
CA ASP A 18 5.66 6.18 15.24
C ASP A 18 6.69 7.04 14.49
N GLU A 19 6.86 8.28 14.96
CA GLU A 19 7.97 9.12 14.51
C GLU A 19 9.33 8.46 14.79
N GLY A 20 10.34 8.80 13.98
CA GLY A 20 11.66 8.17 14.08
C GLY A 20 11.70 6.68 13.72
N SER A 21 10.59 6.11 13.22
CA SER A 21 10.55 4.71 12.76
C SER A 21 11.61 4.43 11.72
N LYS A 22 12.29 3.29 11.90
CA LYS A 22 13.32 2.83 10.96
C LYS A 22 12.69 2.39 9.64
N PRO A 23 13.45 2.39 8.53
CA PRO A 23 13.03 1.73 7.30
C PRO A 23 12.66 0.25 7.56
N GLY A 24 11.58 -0.21 6.93
CA GLY A 24 11.02 -1.55 7.09
C GLY A 24 9.96 -1.67 8.19
N THR A 25 9.64 -0.59 8.92
CA THR A 25 8.54 -0.59 9.90
C THR A 25 7.20 -0.73 9.18
N TYR A 26 6.40 -1.71 9.62
CA TYR A 26 5.04 -1.91 9.15
C TYR A 26 4.12 -0.76 9.55
N VAL A 27 3.28 -0.32 8.61
CA VAL A 27 2.32 0.78 8.81
C VAL A 27 0.89 0.27 8.77
N MET A 28 0.51 -0.39 7.67
CA MET A 28 -0.83 -0.94 7.44
C MET A 28 -0.83 -1.90 6.26
N THR A 29 -1.90 -2.65 6.08
CA THR A 29 -2.18 -3.46 4.89
C THR A 29 -3.44 -2.92 4.21
N VAL A 30 -3.37 -2.74 2.90
CA VAL A 30 -4.55 -2.48 2.06
C VAL A 30 -4.99 -3.76 1.37
N THR A 31 -6.27 -3.89 1.06
CA THR A 31 -6.82 -5.12 0.47
C THR A 31 -7.80 -4.78 -0.63
N ALA A 32 -7.62 -5.43 -1.77
CA ALA A 32 -8.56 -5.41 -2.87
C ALA A 32 -8.85 -6.84 -3.35
N SER A 33 -9.99 -7.03 -3.98
CA SER A 33 -10.41 -8.30 -4.57
C SER A 33 -10.94 -8.09 -5.97
N ASP A 34 -10.61 -9.01 -6.86
CA ASP A 34 -11.24 -9.15 -8.17
C ASP A 34 -12.21 -10.36 -8.13
N ALA A 35 -13.37 -10.25 -8.76
CA ALA A 35 -14.39 -11.29 -8.77
C ALA A 35 -14.17 -12.36 -9.86
N ASP A 36 -13.15 -12.20 -10.70
CA ASP A 36 -12.71 -13.22 -11.65
C ASP A 36 -12.06 -14.43 -10.96
N ASP A 37 -11.81 -15.49 -11.74
CA ASP A 37 -11.20 -16.74 -11.25
C ASP A 37 -9.80 -16.49 -10.64
N SER A 38 -9.71 -16.63 -9.32
CA SER A 38 -8.51 -16.42 -8.50
C SER A 38 -7.41 -17.46 -8.74
N THR A 39 -7.72 -18.56 -9.44
CA THR A 39 -6.70 -19.53 -9.88
C THR A 39 -5.98 -19.09 -11.16
N THR A 40 -6.46 -18.03 -11.80
CA THR A 40 -5.89 -17.44 -13.02
C THR A 40 -5.36 -16.04 -12.76
N ALA A 41 -4.56 -15.52 -13.69
CA ALA A 41 -4.05 -14.15 -13.61
C ALA A 41 -5.16 -13.07 -13.65
N ASN A 42 -6.38 -13.41 -14.08
CA ASN A 42 -7.49 -12.45 -14.17
C ASN A 42 -7.98 -12.04 -12.78
N GLY A 43 -8.05 -12.98 -11.84
CA GLY A 43 -8.40 -12.69 -10.44
C GLY A 43 -7.23 -12.24 -9.57
N MET A 44 -6.01 -12.14 -10.11
CA MET A 44 -4.82 -11.75 -9.34
C MET A 44 -4.68 -10.23 -9.22
N VAL A 45 -4.60 -9.75 -7.98
CA VAL A 45 -4.47 -8.33 -7.66
C VAL A 45 -3.01 -7.94 -7.48
N ARG A 46 -2.62 -6.77 -8.01
CA ARG A 46 -1.30 -6.16 -7.78
C ARG A 46 -1.41 -4.72 -7.29
N TYR A 47 -0.60 -4.37 -6.29
CA TYR A 47 -0.63 -3.06 -5.65
C TYR A 47 0.54 -2.16 -6.06
N ARG A 48 0.31 -0.85 -6.13
CA ARG A 48 1.33 0.18 -6.29
C ARG A 48 0.87 1.49 -5.64
N ILE A 49 1.79 2.24 -5.03
CA ILE A 49 1.54 3.62 -4.61
C ILE A 49 1.74 4.54 -5.82
N VAL A 50 0.71 5.30 -6.19
CA VAL A 50 0.77 6.23 -7.34
C VAL A 50 1.35 7.59 -6.93
N THR A 51 1.01 8.06 -5.72
CA THR A 51 1.44 9.36 -5.20
C THR A 51 1.63 9.29 -3.69
N GLN A 52 2.63 10.01 -3.17
CA GLN A 52 2.82 10.26 -1.74
C GLN A 52 2.82 11.77 -1.49
N THR A 53 2.01 12.18 -0.51
CA THR A 53 1.89 13.59 -0.11
C THR A 53 1.88 13.66 1.41
N PRO A 54 2.65 14.57 2.03
CA PRO A 54 3.59 15.52 1.42
C PRO A 54 4.84 14.84 0.80
N GLN A 55 5.61 15.58 0.00
CA GLN A 55 6.89 15.13 -0.59
C GLN A 55 8.12 15.37 0.32
N SER A 56 7.89 15.88 1.53
CA SER A 56 8.90 16.12 2.55
C SER A 56 8.77 15.07 3.66
N PRO A 57 9.88 14.56 4.24
CA PRO A 57 11.27 14.88 3.90
C PRO A 57 11.78 14.20 2.62
N SER A 58 11.02 13.26 2.07
CA SER A 58 11.32 12.55 0.82
C SER A 58 10.05 12.23 0.06
N GLN A 59 10.13 12.12 -1.26
CA GLN A 59 9.03 11.67 -2.12
C GLN A 59 8.69 10.19 -1.94
N ASN A 60 9.61 9.41 -1.34
CA ASN A 60 9.47 7.98 -1.10
C ASN A 60 9.69 7.70 0.38
N MET A 61 8.68 7.94 1.20
CA MET A 61 8.70 7.59 2.62
C MET A 61 8.17 6.18 2.87
N PHE A 62 7.27 5.71 2.00
CA PHE A 62 6.64 4.40 2.11
C PHE A 62 6.80 3.58 0.83
N THR A 63 6.71 2.27 0.94
CA THR A 63 6.53 1.36 -0.21
C THR A 63 5.38 0.41 0.07
N ILE A 64 4.86 -0.22 -0.98
CA ILE A 64 3.83 -1.24 -0.87
C ILE A 64 4.32 -2.56 -1.48
N ASN A 65 4.08 -3.66 -0.80
CA ASN A 65 4.27 -4.98 -1.37
C ASN A 65 3.20 -5.21 -2.45
N SER A 66 3.64 -5.48 -3.68
CA SER A 66 2.75 -5.62 -4.82
C SER A 66 1.78 -6.80 -4.73
N GLU A 67 2.04 -7.80 -3.90
CA GLU A 67 1.23 -9.02 -3.79
C GLU A 67 0.36 -9.01 -2.53
N THR A 68 0.91 -8.54 -1.40
CA THR A 68 0.22 -8.59 -0.11
C THR A 68 -0.54 -7.31 0.23
N GLY A 69 -0.17 -6.18 -0.38
CA GLY A 69 -0.75 -4.87 -0.04
C GLY A 69 -0.16 -4.25 1.23
N ASP A 70 0.90 -4.85 1.80
CA ASP A 70 1.56 -4.31 3.00
C ASP A 70 2.31 -3.04 2.68
N ILE A 71 2.05 -1.99 3.47
CA ILE A 71 2.73 -0.71 3.40
C ILE A 71 3.73 -0.63 4.55
N VAL A 72 4.98 -0.35 4.19
CA VAL A 72 6.10 -0.21 5.13
C VAL A 72 6.86 1.08 4.87
N THR A 73 7.53 1.60 5.90
CA THR A 73 8.48 2.72 5.76
C THR A 73 9.69 2.29 4.92
N VAL A 74 10.28 3.20 4.14
CA VAL A 74 11.53 2.95 3.40
C VAL A 74 12.61 4.00 3.63
N ALA A 75 12.26 5.11 4.28
CA ALA A 75 13.19 6.17 4.65
C ALA A 75 12.97 6.57 6.11
N ALA A 76 14.04 7.08 6.74
CA ALA A 76 13.96 7.73 8.04
C ALA A 76 13.50 9.19 7.88
N GLY A 77 13.16 9.84 8.99
CA GLY A 77 12.79 11.27 9.01
C GLY A 77 11.30 11.54 9.12
N LEU A 78 10.49 10.53 9.45
CA LEU A 78 9.15 10.79 9.97
C LEU A 78 9.30 11.53 11.30
N ASP A 79 8.77 12.74 11.35
CA ASP A 79 8.87 13.65 12.48
C ASP A 79 7.52 14.31 12.70
N ARG A 80 7.02 14.26 13.94
CA ARG A 80 5.80 14.95 14.33
C ARG A 80 6.22 16.14 15.18
N GLU A 81 6.16 17.32 14.58
CA GLU A 81 6.40 18.60 15.27
C GLU A 81 5.50 18.80 16.51
#